data_AF-A0A4S1FKG5-F1
#
_entry.id   AF-A0A4S1FKG5-F1
#
_cell.length_a   1.000
_cell.length_b   1.000
_cell.length_c   1.000
_cell.angle_alpha   90.00
_cell.angle_beta   90.00
_cell.angle_gamma   90.00
#
_symmetry.space_group_name_H-M   'P 1'
#
loop_
_entity.id
_entity.type
_entity.pdbx_description
1 polymer ?
#
loop_
_entity_poly.entity_id
_entity_poly.type
_entity_poly.pdbx_seq_one_letter_code
_entity_poly.pdbx_strand_id
1 'polypeptide(L)'
;LIPIGKAEVKREGEDVTLIAVAGVIGPVMEAARALAEDGVSVEVIDPRTLKPLDHEAIKTSVAKTGRLVVIENAHRVCNLGSEIAAVMAEEAFD
;
A
#
# COMPACT_ATOMS: atom_id res chain seq x y z
N LEU A 1 -20.38 -3.69 8.66
CA LEU A 1 -19.85 -4.66 7.66
C LEU A 1 -18.74 -3.96 6.88
N ILE A 2 -17.60 -4.62 6.68
CA ILE A 2 -16.50 -4.10 5.86
C ILE A 2 -16.76 -4.52 4.41
N PRO A 3 -16.79 -3.59 3.43
CA PRO A 3 -17.05 -3.92 2.04
C PRO A 3 -15.89 -4.70 1.41
N ILE A 4 -16.21 -5.77 0.69
CA ILE A 4 -15.25 -6.53 -0.12
C ILE A 4 -14.83 -5.68 -1.31
N GLY A 5 -13.53 -5.71 -1.62
CA GLY A 5 -12.94 -4.98 -2.74
C GLY A 5 -12.76 -3.49 -2.50
N LYS A 6 -12.74 -3.05 -1.24
CA LYS A 6 -12.37 -1.68 -0.87
C LYS A 6 -11.18 -1.66 0.06
N ALA A 7 -10.14 -0.93 -0.32
CA ALA A 7 -9.00 -0.66 0.54
C ALA A 7 -9.37 0.35 1.64
N GLU A 8 -8.49 0.46 2.65
CA GLU A 8 -8.58 1.45 3.71
C GLU A 8 -7.25 2.20 3.81
N VAL A 9 -7.29 3.53 3.71
CA VAL A 9 -6.15 4.36 4.09
C VAL A 9 -6.12 4.43 5.61
N LYS A 10 -5.14 3.76 6.22
CA LYS A 10 -4.93 3.72 7.68
C LYS A 10 -4.22 4.96 8.19
N ARG A 11 -3.41 5.58 7.34
CA ARG A 11 -2.66 6.81 7.60
C ARG A 11 -2.49 7.57 6.29
N GLU A 12 -2.85 8.84 6.27
CA GLU A 12 -2.59 9.73 5.13
C GLU A 12 -1.10 10.11 5.09
N GLY A 13 -0.56 10.26 3.88
CA GLY A 13 0.78 10.80 3.65
C GLY A 13 0.97 11.30 2.23
N GLU A 14 2.16 11.83 1.96
CA GLU A 14 2.45 12.57 0.70
C GLU A 14 3.77 12.15 0.03
N ASP A 15 4.69 11.49 0.73
CA ASP A 15 6.02 11.18 0.18
C ASP A 15 6.12 9.75 -0.38
N VAL A 16 5.44 8.79 0.24
CA VAL A 16 5.47 7.38 -0.18
C VAL A 16 4.21 6.62 0.22
N THR A 17 3.71 5.78 -0.68
CA THR A 17 2.61 4.85 -0.43
C THR A 17 3.15 3.48 0.00
N LEU A 18 2.73 3.03 1.19
CA LEU A 18 2.98 1.68 1.71
C LEU A 18 1.70 0.86 1.62
N ILE A 19 1.75 -0.28 0.91
CA ILE A 19 0.69 -1.28 0.92
C ILE A 19 1.05 -2.36 1.94
N ALA A 20 0.32 -2.42 3.05
CA ALA A 20 0.55 -3.36 4.13
C ALA A 20 -0.43 -4.54 4.04
N VAL A 21 0.06 -5.71 3.66
CA VAL A 21 -0.80 -6.89 3.42
C VAL A 21 -0.92 -7.76 4.68
N ALA A 22 -2.15 -7.90 5.18
CA ALA A 22 -2.47 -8.77 6.31
C ALA A 22 -1.67 -8.45 7.59
N GLY A 23 -0.95 -9.42 8.16
CA GLY A 23 -0.37 -9.34 9.49
C GLY A 23 0.76 -8.31 9.68
N VAL A 24 1.25 -7.70 8.60
CA VAL A 24 2.33 -6.70 8.69
C VAL A 24 1.85 -5.30 9.09
N ILE A 25 0.54 -5.07 9.19
CA ILE A 25 -0.01 -3.72 9.42
C ILE A 25 0.51 -3.07 10.71
N GLY A 26 0.65 -3.82 11.79
CA GLY A 26 1.20 -3.32 13.06
C GLY A 26 2.64 -2.80 12.89
N PRO A 27 3.59 -3.65 12.47
CA PRO A 27 4.96 -3.24 12.16
C PRO A 27 5.07 -2.07 11.18
N VAL A 28 4.23 -2.03 10.13
CA VAL A 28 4.23 -0.94 9.14
C VAL A 28 3.78 0.39 9.77
N MET A 29 2.77 0.36 10.64
CA MET A 29 2.31 1.57 11.34
C MET A 29 3.38 2.12 12.30
N GLU A 30 4.15 1.26 12.97
CA GLU A 30 5.28 1.72 13.79
C GLU A 30 6.41 2.29 12.92
N ALA A 31 6.73 1.65 11.78
CA ALA A 31 7.70 2.18 10.82
C ALA A 31 7.27 3.55 10.26
N ALA A 32 5.98 3.74 9.97
CA ALA A 32 5.43 5.01 9.50
C ALA A 32 5.51 6.12 10.56
N ARG A 33 5.45 5.78 11.86
CA ARG A 33 5.70 6.74 12.94
C ARG A 33 7.17 7.13 13.02
N ALA A 34 8.08 6.16 12.99
CA ALA A 34 9.51 6.42 13.00
C ALA A 34 9.94 7.29 11.81
N LEU A 35 9.45 6.97 10.61
CA LEU A 35 9.72 7.77 9.40
C LEU A 35 9.20 9.22 9.50
N ALA A 36 8.10 9.44 10.25
CA ALA A 36 7.59 10.78 10.48
C ALA A 36 8.53 11.62 11.36
N GLU A 37 9.26 11.01 12.29
CA GLU A 37 10.29 11.68 13.10
C GLU A 37 11.46 12.16 12.24
N ASP A 38 11.76 11.42 11.16
CA ASP A 38 12.74 11.78 10.14
C ASP A 38 12.20 12.74 9.06
N GLY A 39 10.95 13.20 9.20
CA GLY A 39 10.31 14.14 8.29
C GLY A 39 9.73 13.51 7.02
N VAL A 40 9.54 12.18 6.98
CA VAL A 40 8.95 11.46 5.84
C VAL A 40 7.46 11.19 6.07
N SER A 41 6.62 11.71 5.17
CA SER A 41 5.17 11.59 5.18
C SER A 41 4.69 10.33 4.46
N VAL A 42 4.41 9.29 5.23
CA VAL A 42 4.03 7.96 4.72
C VAL A 42 2.52 7.73 4.63
N GLU A 43 2.01 7.45 3.45
CA GLU A 43 0.65 6.93 3.28
C GLU A 43 0.64 5.42 3.53
N VAL A 44 -0.25 4.92 4.40
CA VAL A 44 -0.38 3.48 4.68
C VAL A 44 -1.76 3.00 4.25
N ILE A 45 -1.78 2.03 3.34
CA ILE A 45 -3.00 1.41 2.82
C ILE A 45 -3.05 -0.06 3.22
N ASP A 46 -4.18 -0.45 3.80
CA ASP A 46 -4.56 -1.85 3.98
C ASP A 46 -5.50 -2.23 2.83
N PRO A 47 -5.11 -3.16 1.92
CA PRO A 47 -5.96 -3.54 0.80
C PRO A 47 -7.22 -4.29 1.24
N ARG A 48 -7.20 -4.97 2.40
CA ARG A 48 -8.26 -5.83 2.99
C ARG A 48 -8.75 -7.01 2.16
N THR A 49 -8.83 -6.86 0.84
CA THR A 49 -9.33 -7.85 -0.13
C THR A 49 -8.26 -8.10 -1.18
N LEU A 50 -7.93 -9.36 -1.43
CA LEU A 50 -7.00 -9.75 -2.51
C LEU A 50 -7.68 -9.84 -3.87
N LYS A 51 -8.94 -10.28 -3.91
CA LYS A 51 -9.73 -10.36 -5.13
C LYS A 51 -11.22 -10.09 -4.84
N PRO A 52 -11.85 -9.09 -5.49
CA PRO A 52 -11.23 -8.08 -6.34
C PRO A 52 -10.34 -7.12 -5.52
N LEU A 53 -9.14 -6.81 -6.00
CA LEU A 53 -8.26 -5.83 -5.38
C LEU A 53 -8.71 -4.42 -5.79
N ASP A 54 -8.63 -3.46 -4.86
CA ASP A 54 -8.99 -2.07 -5.09
C ASP A 54 -7.84 -1.31 -5.77
N HIS A 55 -7.66 -1.53 -7.07
CA HIS A 55 -6.58 -0.90 -7.85
C HIS A 55 -6.69 0.63 -7.87
N GLU A 56 -7.92 1.17 -7.93
CA GLU A 56 -8.15 2.62 -7.98
C GLU A 56 -7.66 3.34 -6.73
N ALA A 57 -7.90 2.76 -5.55
CA ALA A 57 -7.37 3.33 -4.31
C ALA A 57 -5.83 3.35 -4.28
N ILE A 58 -5.19 2.26 -4.73
CA ILE A 58 -3.73 2.17 -4.78
C ILE A 58 -3.18 3.15 -5.80
N LYS A 59 -3.76 3.19 -7.01
CA LYS A 59 -3.37 4.11 -8.09
C LYS A 59 -3.49 5.57 -7.66
N THR A 60 -4.60 5.95 -7.03
CA THR A 60 -4.82 7.32 -6.53
C THR A 60 -3.74 7.71 -5.53
N SER A 61 -3.39 6.79 -4.63
CA SER A 61 -2.33 7.01 -3.64
C SER A 61 -0.95 7.13 -4.26
N VAL A 62 -0.61 6.23 -5.19
CA VAL A 62 0.68 6.26 -5.90
C VAL A 62 0.79 7.51 -6.76
N ALA A 63 -0.30 7.97 -7.40
CA ALA A 63 -0.31 9.23 -8.13
C ALA A 63 -0.08 10.44 -7.21
N LYS A 64 -0.56 10.38 -5.96
CA LYS A 64 -0.33 11.42 -4.94
C LYS A 64 1.13 11.43 -4.47
N THR A 65 1.71 10.26 -4.16
CA THR A 65 3.02 10.18 -3.49
C THR A 65 4.20 9.99 -4.45
N GLY A 66 3.94 9.51 -5.66
CA GLY A 66 4.93 9.16 -6.67
C GLY A 66 5.79 7.95 -6.34
N ARG A 67 5.55 7.25 -5.22
CA ARG A 67 6.38 6.13 -4.74
C ARG A 67 5.54 5.02 -4.14
N LEU A 68 5.90 3.77 -4.43
CA LEU A 68 5.19 2.58 -3.96
C LEU A 68 6.15 1.61 -3.28
N VAL A 69 5.77 1.12 -2.10
CA VAL A 69 6.40 -0.02 -1.43
C VAL A 69 5.31 -0.98 -0.98
N VAL A 70 5.45 -2.26 -1.32
CA VAL A 70 4.54 -3.31 -0.85
C VAL A 70 5.23 -4.13 0.22
N ILE A 71 4.57 -4.29 1.36
CA ILE A 71 5.07 -5.07 2.50
C ILE A 71 4.12 -6.24 2.76
N GLU A 72 4.64 -7.45 2.74
CA GLU A 72 3.90 -8.68 3.03
C GLU A 72 4.80 -9.75 3.64
N ASN A 73 4.17 -10.76 4.27
CA ASN A 73 4.86 -11.91 4.86
C ASN A 73 4.92 -13.14 3.93
N ALA A 74 4.42 -13.02 2.69
CA ALA A 74 4.41 -14.13 1.75
C ALA A 74 5.83 -14.42 1.23
N HIS A 75 5.98 -15.55 0.52
CA HIS A 75 7.22 -15.86 -0.17
C HIS A 75 7.55 -14.78 -1.22
N ARG A 76 8.83 -14.68 -1.59
CA ARG A 76 9.27 -13.68 -2.57
C ARG A 76 8.66 -13.86 -3.97
N VAL A 77 8.31 -15.09 -4.34
CA VAL A 77 7.84 -15.46 -5.68
C VAL A 77 6.35 -15.77 -5.61
N CYS A 78 5.59 -15.35 -6.63
CA CYS A 78 4.14 -15.54 -6.74
C CYS A 78 3.35 -14.93 -5.57
N ASN A 79 3.70 -13.70 -5.20
CA ASN A 79 3.10 -13.00 -4.08
C ASN A 79 2.23 -11.82 -4.53
N LEU A 80 1.46 -11.23 -3.62
CA LEU A 80 0.57 -10.15 -3.98
C LEU A 80 1.34 -8.90 -4.43
N GLY A 81 2.50 -8.64 -3.81
CA GLY A 81 3.35 -7.52 -4.15
C GLY A 81 3.82 -7.54 -5.61
N SER A 82 4.05 -8.73 -6.18
CA SER A 82 4.41 -8.86 -7.59
C SER A 82 3.28 -8.43 -8.52
N GLU A 83 2.03 -8.80 -8.21
CA GLU A 83 0.85 -8.38 -8.97
C GLU A 83 0.61 -6.86 -8.85
N ILE A 84 0.64 -6.34 -7.61
CA ILE A 84 0.45 -4.90 -7.37
C ILE A 84 1.52 -4.08 -8.10
N ALA A 85 2.79 -4.50 -8.01
CA ALA A 85 3.87 -3.80 -8.67
C ALA A 85 3.72 -3.82 -10.20
N ALA A 86 3.30 -4.94 -10.79
CA ALA A 86 3.07 -5.05 -12.22
C ALA A 86 1.94 -4.13 -12.68
N VAL A 87 0.77 -4.22 -12.05
CA VAL A 87 -0.40 -3.40 -12.40
C VAL A 87 -0.11 -1.91 -12.21
N MET A 88 0.54 -1.50 -11.11
CA MET A 88 0.87 -0.09 -10.90
C MET A 88 1.95 0.42 -11.86
N ALA A 89 2.89 -0.42 -12.27
CA ALA A 89 3.85 -0.05 -13.32
C ALA A 89 3.16 0.16 -14.67
N GLU A 90 2.09 -0.58 -14.97
CA GLU A 90 1.31 -0.46 -16.20
C GLU A 90 0.30 0.71 -16.17
N GLU A 91 -0.34 0.94 -15.02
CA GLU A 91 -1.53 1.78 -14.94
C GLU A 91 -1.34 3.08 -14.14
N ALA A 92 -0.31 3.20 -13.29
CA ALA A 92 -0.17 4.32 -12.35
C ALA A 92 0.76 5.45 -12.82
N PHE A 93 1.52 5.23 -13.90
CA PHE A 93 2.45 6.22 -14.46
C PHE A 93 2.03 6.56 -15.90
N ASP A 94 1.83 7.85 -16.18
CA ASP A 94 1.67 8.44 -17.51
C ASP A 94 2.90 9.32 -17.85
#